data_AF-A0A062TU49-F1
#
_entry.id   AF-A0A062TU49-F1
#
_cell.length_a   1.000
_cell.length_b   1.000
_cell.length_c   1.000
_cell.angle_alpha   90.00
_cell.angle_beta   90.00
_cell.angle_gamma   90.00
#
_symmetry.space_group_name_H-M   'P 1'
#
loop_
_entity.id
_entity.type
_entity.pdbx_description
1 polymer ?
#
loop_
_entity_poly.entity_id
_entity_poly.type
_entity_poly.pdbx_seq_one_letter_code
_entity_poly.pdbx_strand_id
1 'polypeptide(L)'
;MRISLLALGLLIPLVACDPRGPVVGGPCSYDSTVFDVTVKAVDDAGITFDGPDGEFRMSLSELETTPAVGETLTVKRDLITEGTCTPEIYSIME
;
A
#
# COMPACT_ATOMS: atom_id res chain seq x y z
N MET A 1 6.82 -30.08 -69.52
CA MET A 1 5.77 -29.81 -68.51
C MET A 1 6.38 -29.01 -67.38
N ARG A 2 5.85 -27.80 -67.12
CA ARG A 2 6.32 -26.88 -66.07
C ARG A 2 5.56 -27.19 -64.78
N ILE A 3 6.26 -27.51 -63.69
CA ILE A 3 5.67 -27.73 -62.37
C ILE A 3 5.84 -26.44 -61.56
N SER A 4 4.70 -25.82 -61.25
CA SER A 4 4.59 -24.59 -60.48
C SER A 4 4.88 -24.82 -59.00
N LEU A 5 5.60 -23.86 -58.39
CA LEU A 5 5.80 -23.72 -56.95
C LEU A 5 4.46 -23.64 -56.20
N LEU A 6 4.42 -24.22 -54.99
CA LEU A 6 3.58 -23.73 -53.89
C LEU A 6 4.27 -24.06 -52.57
N ALA A 7 5.04 -23.09 -52.08
CA ALA A 7 5.54 -23.04 -50.70
C ALA A 7 4.36 -22.72 -49.78
N LEU A 8 3.87 -23.72 -49.04
CA LEU A 8 2.82 -23.55 -48.05
C LEU A 8 3.46 -23.14 -46.72
N GLY A 9 3.49 -21.83 -46.47
CA GLY A 9 3.94 -21.24 -45.21
C GLY A 9 3.06 -21.68 -44.05
N LEU A 10 3.67 -22.32 -43.05
CA LEU A 10 3.07 -22.60 -41.75
C LEU A 10 2.90 -21.27 -40.99
N LEU A 11 1.70 -20.70 -41.03
CA LEU A 11 1.30 -19.60 -40.14
C LEU A 11 0.86 -20.20 -38.81
N ILE A 12 1.75 -20.14 -37.81
CA ILE A 12 1.42 -20.40 -36.40
C ILE A 12 0.57 -19.22 -35.93
N PRO A 13 -0.69 -19.41 -35.50
CA PRO A 13 -1.45 -18.33 -34.90
C PRO A 13 -0.83 -17.99 -33.54
N LEU A 14 -0.27 -16.79 -33.44
CA LEU A 14 0.07 -16.16 -32.17
C LEU A 14 -1.24 -16.00 -31.39
N VAL A 15 -1.51 -16.91 -30.45
CA VAL A 15 -2.53 -16.72 -29.44
C VAL A 15 -2.07 -15.51 -28.62
N ALA A 16 -2.64 -14.35 -28.92
CA ALA A 16 -2.46 -13.15 -28.13
C ALA A 16 -3.00 -13.43 -26.73
N CYS A 17 -2.13 -13.41 -25.72
CA CYS A 17 -2.58 -13.30 -24.34
C CYS A 17 -3.48 -12.07 -24.23
N ASP A 18 -4.68 -12.21 -23.67
CA ASP A 18 -5.47 -11.05 -23.29
C ASP A 18 -4.62 -10.23 -22.30
N PRO A 19 -4.23 -8.98 -22.64
CA PRO A 19 -3.37 -8.18 -21.77
C PRO A 19 -4.06 -7.81 -20.46
N ARG A 20 -5.36 -8.08 -20.34
CA ARG A 20 -6.18 -7.89 -19.15
C ARG A 20 -6.46 -9.27 -18.57
N GLY A 21 -5.45 -9.84 -17.90
CA GLY A 21 -5.68 -10.94 -16.97
C GLY A 21 -6.81 -10.58 -15.98
N PRO A 22 -7.36 -11.56 -15.24
CA PRO A 22 -8.42 -11.28 -14.28
C PRO A 22 -8.00 -10.12 -13.37
N VAL A 23 -8.85 -9.09 -13.26
CA VAL A 23 -8.63 -7.98 -12.34
C VAL A 23 -8.68 -8.57 -10.94
N VAL A 24 -7.51 -8.78 -10.35
CA VAL A 24 -7.36 -9.21 -8.97
C VAL A 24 -7.34 -7.96 -8.08
N GLY A 25 -8.14 -7.97 -7.01
CA GLY A 25 -8.30 -6.85 -6.09
C GLY A 25 -9.72 -6.29 -6.09
N GLY A 26 -10.54 -6.77 -5.15
CA GLY A 26 -11.81 -6.13 -4.81
C GLY A 26 -11.59 -4.79 -4.07
N PRO A 27 -12.66 -4.07 -3.71
CA PRO A 27 -12.54 -2.89 -2.86
C PRO A 27 -11.86 -3.24 -1.53
N CYS A 28 -11.16 -2.27 -0.96
CA CYS A 28 -10.51 -2.45 0.33
C CYS A 28 -11.40 -1.96 1.46
N SER A 29 -11.50 -2.78 2.51
CA SER A 29 -12.23 -2.48 3.73
C SER A 29 -11.27 -2.39 4.91
N TYR A 30 -11.55 -1.51 5.86
CA TYR A 30 -10.70 -1.26 7.02
C TYR A 30 -11.53 -1.16 8.30
N ASP A 31 -10.93 -1.61 9.41
CA ASP A 31 -11.38 -1.30 10.76
C ASP A 31 -10.55 -0.16 11.35
N SER A 32 -11.23 0.85 11.89
CA SER A 32 -10.62 2.06 12.44
C SER A 32 -10.56 2.00 13.97
N THR A 33 -9.42 2.33 14.55
CA THR A 33 -9.25 2.54 16.00
C THR A 33 -8.64 3.92 16.25
N VAL A 34 -9.08 4.62 17.29
CA VAL A 34 -8.54 5.92 17.70
C VAL A 34 -7.95 5.81 19.10
N PHE A 35 -6.74 6.31 19.30
CA PHE A 35 -6.05 6.27 20.58
C PHE A 35 -5.02 7.38 20.70
N ASP A 36 -4.64 7.71 21.93
CA ASP A 36 -3.59 8.68 22.23
C ASP A 36 -2.21 8.02 22.26
N VAL A 37 -1.21 8.73 21.79
CA VAL A 37 0.19 8.30 21.75
C VAL A 37 1.11 9.42 22.19
N THR A 38 2.26 9.07 22.77
CA THR A 38 3.26 10.07 23.17
C THR A 38 4.48 10.02 22.24
N VAL A 39 4.94 11.18 21.78
CA VAL A 39 6.16 11.29 20.97
C VAL A 39 7.37 10.95 21.82
N LYS A 40 8.06 9.86 21.49
CA LYS A 40 9.27 9.43 22.21
C LYS A 40 10.54 10.00 21.59
N ALA A 41 10.62 10.04 20.27
CA ALA A 41 11.80 10.53 19.56
C ALA A 41 11.43 11.05 18.16
N VAL A 42 12.19 12.04 17.71
CA VAL A 42 12.13 12.59 16.35
C VAL A 42 13.54 12.59 15.81
N ASP A 43 13.74 11.96 14.65
CA ASP A 43 15.03 11.91 13.95
C ASP A 43 14.82 11.90 12.42
N ASP A 44 15.91 11.84 11.65
CA ASP A 44 15.88 11.94 10.19
C ASP A 44 15.03 10.85 9.50
N ALA A 45 14.81 9.71 10.16
CA ALA A 45 14.04 8.60 9.62
C ALA A 45 12.54 8.64 9.96
N GLY A 46 12.06 9.61 10.75
CA GLY A 46 10.67 9.62 11.23
C GLY A 46 10.47 9.98 12.70
N ILE A 47 9.27 9.69 13.18
CA ILE A 47 8.85 9.90 14.57
C ILE A 47 8.53 8.56 15.21
N THR A 48 9.08 8.33 16.40
CA THR A 48 8.76 7.17 17.23
C THR A 48 7.72 7.57 18.27
N PHE A 49 6.65 6.81 18.33
CA PHE A 49 5.56 6.98 19.27
C PHE A 49 5.53 5.84 20.28
N ASP A 50 5.16 6.15 21.52
CA ASP A 50 4.75 5.18 22.53
C ASP A 50 3.22 5.07 22.49
N GLY A 51 2.72 3.90 22.09
CA GLY A 51 1.30 3.63 21.89
C GLY A 51 0.78 2.46 22.75
N PRO A 52 -0.53 2.18 22.69
CA PRO A 52 -1.17 1.18 23.54
C PRO A 52 -0.68 -0.26 23.30
N ASP A 53 -0.28 -0.56 22.06
CA ASP A 53 0.22 -1.87 21.65
C ASP A 53 1.77 -1.93 21.62
N GLY A 54 2.43 -0.87 22.11
CA GLY A 54 3.88 -0.70 22.09
C GLY A 54 4.34 0.43 21.15
N GLU A 55 5.63 0.42 20.87
CA GLU A 55 6.26 1.46 20.05
C GLU A 55 6.02 1.24 18.57
N PHE A 56 5.69 2.33 17.86
CA PHE A 56 5.59 2.32 16.41
C PHE A 56 6.19 3.60 15.82
N ARG A 57 6.42 3.59 14.50
CA ARG A 57 7.11 4.66 13.81
C ARG A 57 6.30 5.16 12.63
N MET A 58 6.21 6.48 12.49
CA MET A 58 5.65 7.13 11.29
C MET A 58 6.72 7.93 10.57
N SER A 59 6.55 8.06 9.25
CA SER A 59 7.43 8.92 8.45
C SER A 59 7.13 10.39 8.69
N LEU A 60 8.16 11.24 8.69
CA LEU A 60 7.97 12.70 8.73
C LEU A 60 7.16 13.22 7.53
N SER A 61 7.19 12.52 6.40
CA SER A 61 6.44 12.89 5.20
C SER A 61 4.93 12.76 5.35
N GLU A 62 4.46 12.07 6.39
CA GLU A 62 3.03 11.86 6.66
C GLU A 62 2.47 12.89 7.64
N LEU A 63 3.29 13.85 8.07
CA LEU A 63 2.93 14.85 9.07
C LEU A 63 3.01 16.25 8.45
N GLU A 64 1.98 17.07 8.70
CA GLU A 64 2.00 18.48 8.31
C GLU A 64 2.97 19.29 9.16
N THR A 65 3.12 18.91 10.43
CA THR A 65 4.01 19.56 11.39
C THR A 65 4.77 18.51 12.20
N THR A 66 6.03 18.77 12.51
CA THR A 66 6.83 17.91 13.38
C THR A 66 6.51 18.20 14.85
N PRO A 67 5.88 17.27 15.59
CA PRO A 67 5.59 17.43 17.01
C PRO A 67 6.87 17.39 17.87
N ALA A 68 6.77 17.89 19.09
CA ALA A 68 7.87 17.87 20.05
C ALA A 68 7.94 16.53 20.80
N VAL A 69 9.14 16.14 21.24
CA VAL A 69 9.30 14.98 22.13
C VAL A 69 8.55 15.23 23.45
N GLY A 70 7.75 14.25 23.87
CA GLY A 70 6.87 14.31 25.04
C GLY A 70 5.47 14.83 24.74
N GLU A 71 5.21 15.30 23.52
CA GLU A 71 3.86 15.70 23.09
C GLU A 71 2.93 14.49 22.96
N THR A 72 1.65 14.66 23.29
CA THR A 72 0.63 13.62 23.11
C THR A 72 -0.25 13.97 21.92
N LEU A 73 -0.42 13.03 21.00
CA LEU A 73 -1.25 13.18 19.82
C LEU A 73 -2.34 12.11 19.80
N THR A 74 -3.49 12.44 19.22
CA THR A 74 -4.54 11.47 18.92
C THR A 74 -4.29 10.90 17.53
N VAL A 75 -4.24 9.58 17.42
CA VAL A 75 -3.92 8.86 16.19
C VAL A 75 -5.08 7.93 15.84
N LYS A 76 -5.46 7.94 14.56
CA LYS A 76 -6.33 6.94 13.94
C LYS A 76 -5.48 5.88 13.26
N ARG A 77 -5.73 4.61 13.59
CA ARG A 77 -5.18 3.44 12.90
C ARG A 77 -6.28 2.76 12.10
N ASP A 78 -6.05 2.58 10.81
CA ASP A 78 -6.91 1.80 9.92
C ASP A 78 -6.21 0.48 9.56
N LEU A 79 -6.81 -0.64 9.95
CA LEU A 79 -6.29 -1.99 9.68
C LEU A 79 -7.15 -2.68 8.63
N ILE A 80 -6.54 -3.21 7.58
CA ILE A 80 -7.28 -3.85 6.49
C ILE A 80 -8.02 -5.11 6.95
N THR A 81 -9.27 -5.23 6.55
CA THR A 81 -10.13 -6.40 6.83
C THR A 81 -10.49 -7.18 5.57
N GLU A 82 -10.56 -6.50 4.42
CA GLU A 82 -10.83 -7.12 3.12
C GLU A 82 -10.00 -6.42 2.02
N GLY A 83 -9.51 -7.18 1.05
CA GLY A 83 -8.73 -6.68 -0.08
C GLY A 83 -7.22 -6.96 0.06
N THR A 84 -6.42 -6.29 -0.77
CA THR A 84 -4.96 -6.42 -0.80
C THR A 84 -4.26 -5.06 -0.81
N CYS A 85 -4.92 -4.04 -0.26
CA CYS A 85 -4.34 -2.70 -0.08
C CYS A 85 -3.30 -2.69 1.06
N THR A 86 -2.81 -1.49 1.39
CA THR A 86 -1.95 -1.23 2.53
C THR A 86 -2.53 -1.86 3.80
N PRO A 87 -1.82 -2.77 4.48
CA PRO A 87 -2.36 -3.48 5.62
C PRO A 87 -2.72 -2.60 6.81
N GLU A 88 -1.94 -1.55 7.04
CA GLU A 88 -2.04 -0.69 8.22
C GLU A 88 -1.72 0.75 7.84
N ILE A 89 -2.58 1.69 8.25
CA ILE A 89 -2.43 3.12 7.94
C ILE A 89 -2.60 3.90 9.25
N TYR A 90 -1.69 4.84 9.49
CA TYR A 90 -1.74 5.75 10.62
C TYR A 90 -2.06 7.17 10.15
N SER A 91 -2.88 7.90 10.91
CA SER A 91 -3.24 9.29 10.62
C SER A 91 -3.37 10.07 11.91
N ILE A 92 -2.77 11.27 11.97
CA ILE A 92 -2.95 12.18 13.10
C ILE A 92 -4.34 12.81 13.00
N MET A 93 -5.04 12.90 14.13
CA MET A 93 -6.31 13.61 14.25
C MET A 93 -6.05 15.01 14.80
N GLU A 94 -6.53 16.05 14.10
CA GLU A 94 -6.49 17.45 14.56
C GLU A 94 -7.44 17.73 15.73
#